data_AF-A0A3N2KDK6-F1
#
_entry.id   AF-A0A3N2KDK6-F1
#
_cell.length_a   1.000
_cell.length_b   1.000
_cell.length_c   1.000
_cell.angle_alpha   90.00
_cell.angle_beta   90.00
_cell.angle_gamma   90.00
#
_symmetry.space_group_name_H-M   'P 1'
#
loop_
_entity.id
_entity.type
_entity.pdbx_description
1 polymer ?
#
loop_
_entity_poly.entity_id
_entity_poly.type
_entity_poly.pdbx_seq_one_letter_code
_entity_poly.pdbx_strand_id
1 'polypeptide(L)'
;CGHAAGQFEVGYYLFEGFGDVEQDYAKAVEWFEKAYQNPKCSETTRTQTAAYLGLCYQEGLGTVQDDDVAFEYLHEAGEDIDNLWESITVKVLTALGVAYAFGSGTETDIELGYQYLEDAAKLGSEEAKEYISYINSPDYEADERKKEEPATPVAPYWQDVAAKISDAVAADLREIIGRIDDERIYTAALVTDRYCCSLFLAVNTLEYLQSEDEEPDDESKWHPDEWGYSD
;
A
#
# COMPACT_ATOMS: atom_id res chain seq x y z
N CYS A 1 -4.88 31.16 2.26
CA CYS A 1 -3.56 30.86 1.68
C CYS A 1 -2.67 30.29 2.78
N GLY A 2 -2.63 28.98 2.96
CA GLY A 2 -1.76 28.33 3.94
C GLY A 2 -0.35 28.19 3.38
N HIS A 3 0.66 28.48 4.20
CA HIS A 3 2.06 28.19 3.86
C HIS A 3 2.27 26.68 4.01
N ALA A 4 2.92 26.02 3.03
CA ALA A 4 3.17 24.57 3.05
C ALA A 4 3.83 24.10 4.36
N ALA A 5 4.91 24.76 4.78
CA ALA A 5 5.53 24.51 6.08
C ALA A 5 4.53 24.56 7.26
N GLY A 6 3.64 25.55 7.30
CA GLY A 6 2.63 25.62 8.37
C GLY A 6 1.59 24.49 8.31
N GLN A 7 1.27 23.97 7.12
CA GLN A 7 0.39 22.81 6.98
C GLN A 7 1.09 21.54 7.44
N PHE A 8 2.36 21.36 7.06
CA PHE A 8 3.20 20.26 7.52
C PHE A 8 3.34 20.26 9.04
N GLU A 9 3.65 21.43 9.65
CA GLU A 9 3.74 21.55 11.11
C GLU A 9 2.44 21.11 11.78
N VAL A 10 1.27 21.58 11.30
CA VAL A 10 -0.02 21.13 11.87
C VAL A 10 -0.18 19.61 11.77
N GLY A 11 0.18 19.01 10.64
CA GLY A 11 0.19 17.55 10.47
C GLY A 11 1.12 16.88 11.47
N TYR A 12 2.33 17.40 11.66
CA TYR A 12 3.32 16.88 12.61
C TYR A 12 2.82 16.92 14.07
N TYR A 13 2.21 18.03 14.52
CA TYR A 13 1.65 18.11 15.87
C TYR A 13 0.50 17.11 16.10
N LEU A 14 -0.32 16.87 15.08
CA LEU A 14 -1.39 15.87 15.12
C LEU A 14 -0.85 14.44 15.04
N PHE A 15 0.24 14.21 14.31
CA PHE A 15 0.88 12.91 14.20
C PHE A 15 1.55 12.50 15.51
N GLU A 16 2.27 13.40 16.18
CA GLU A 16 3.00 13.11 17.42
C GLU A 16 2.14 13.30 18.69
N GLY A 17 1.06 14.09 18.62
CA GLY A 17 0.21 14.39 19.78
C GLY A 17 0.91 15.29 20.82
N PHE A 18 1.54 16.38 20.37
CA PHE A 18 2.30 17.26 21.27
C PHE A 18 1.44 18.28 22.04
N GLY A 19 1.77 18.47 23.32
CA GLY A 19 1.18 19.50 24.17
C GLY A 19 -0.29 19.19 24.51
N ASP A 20 -1.19 20.13 24.19
CA ASP A 20 -2.63 19.98 24.37
C ASP A 20 -3.34 19.46 23.10
N VAL A 21 -2.59 19.04 22.07
CA VAL A 21 -3.13 18.48 20.82
C VAL A 21 -3.19 16.96 20.95
N GLU A 22 -4.39 16.40 20.86
CA GLU A 22 -4.56 14.94 20.80
C GLU A 22 -4.02 14.39 19.48
N GLN A 23 -3.39 13.22 19.56
CA GLN A 23 -2.91 12.50 18.38
C GLN A 23 -4.09 12.10 17.48
N ASP A 24 -4.02 12.45 16.20
CA ASP A 24 -5.04 12.18 15.20
C ASP A 24 -4.37 11.96 13.84
N TYR A 25 -4.03 10.70 13.56
CA TYR A 25 -3.33 10.33 12.34
C TYR A 25 -4.13 10.65 11.08
N ALA A 26 -5.45 10.49 11.11
CA ALA A 26 -6.29 10.76 9.93
C ALA A 26 -6.23 12.24 9.56
N LYS A 27 -6.36 13.14 10.56
CA LYS A 27 -6.17 14.57 10.30
C LYS A 27 -4.72 14.90 9.94
N ALA A 28 -3.73 14.22 10.52
CA ALA A 28 -2.33 14.43 10.17
C ALA A 28 -2.08 14.15 8.68
N VAL A 29 -2.56 13.01 8.17
CA VAL A 29 -2.49 12.65 6.75
C VAL A 29 -3.13 13.72 5.88
N GLU A 30 -4.35 14.19 6.19
CA GLU A 30 -4.97 15.27 5.43
C GLU A 30 -4.10 16.55 5.36
N TRP A 31 -3.44 16.91 6.46
CA TRP A 31 -2.59 18.09 6.52
C TRP A 31 -1.27 17.90 5.77
N PHE A 32 -0.70 16.70 5.84
CA PHE A 32 0.46 16.33 5.06
C PHE A 32 0.15 16.35 3.56
N GLU A 33 -0.94 15.74 3.10
CA GLU A 33 -1.36 15.81 1.69
C GLU A 33 -1.53 17.27 1.22
N LYS A 34 -2.20 18.10 2.03
CA LYS A 34 -2.36 19.54 1.76
C LYS A 34 -1.03 20.27 1.66
N ALA A 35 -0.04 19.90 2.47
CA ALA A 35 1.31 20.48 2.42
C ALA A 35 2.08 20.02 1.19
N TYR A 36 2.07 18.72 0.90
CA TYR A 36 2.76 18.10 -0.23
C TYR A 36 2.24 18.61 -1.59
N GLN A 37 0.92 18.78 -1.71
CA GLN A 37 0.27 19.29 -2.92
C GLN A 37 0.28 20.82 -3.03
N ASN A 38 0.78 21.54 -2.02
CA ASN A 38 0.79 23.00 -2.04
C ASN A 38 1.73 23.52 -3.15
N PRO A 39 1.26 24.39 -4.07
CA PRO A 39 2.10 24.92 -5.16
C PRO A 39 3.31 25.74 -4.70
N LYS A 40 3.35 26.15 -3.42
CA LYS A 40 4.45 26.88 -2.80
C LYS A 40 5.25 26.02 -1.81
N CYS A 41 5.12 24.70 -1.88
CA CYS A 41 5.92 23.79 -1.08
C CYS A 41 7.40 23.89 -1.48
N SER A 42 8.28 24.11 -0.50
CA SER A 42 9.72 24.00 -0.71
C SER A 42 10.12 22.52 -0.74
N GLU A 43 11.21 22.22 -1.42
CA GLU A 43 11.78 20.87 -1.52
C GLU A 43 11.95 20.22 -0.15
N THR A 44 12.59 20.90 0.81
CA THR A 44 12.71 20.42 2.20
C THR A 44 11.37 20.06 2.86
N THR A 45 10.33 20.88 2.70
CA THR A 45 9.01 20.58 3.28
C THR A 45 8.36 19.42 2.54
N ARG A 46 8.56 19.31 1.23
CA ARG A 46 8.05 18.19 0.43
C ARG A 46 8.69 16.88 0.89
N THR A 47 10.02 16.83 1.00
CA THR A 47 10.81 15.71 1.50
C THR A 47 10.36 15.28 2.90
N GLN A 48 10.21 16.24 3.83
CA GLN A 48 9.71 15.96 5.18
C GLN A 48 8.28 15.42 5.16
N THR A 49 7.40 16.01 4.36
CA THR A 49 6.01 15.58 4.26
C THR A 49 5.90 14.18 3.64
N ALA A 50 6.69 13.90 2.60
CA ALA A 50 6.79 12.59 1.97
C ALA A 50 7.21 11.53 2.99
N ALA A 51 8.21 11.81 3.84
CA ALA A 51 8.63 10.88 4.88
C ALA A 51 7.48 10.47 5.81
N TYR A 52 6.66 11.43 6.27
CA TYR A 52 5.51 11.12 7.13
C TYR A 52 4.37 10.43 6.38
N LEU A 53 4.07 10.84 5.15
CA LEU A 53 3.05 10.16 4.33
C LEU A 53 3.44 8.71 4.06
N GLY A 54 4.69 8.47 3.67
CA GLY A 54 5.23 7.14 3.43
C GLY A 54 5.06 6.22 4.64
N LEU A 55 5.41 6.70 5.84
CA LEU A 55 5.18 5.95 7.08
C LEU A 55 3.70 5.73 7.40
N CYS A 56 2.83 6.72 7.12
CA CYS A 56 1.40 6.56 7.33
C CYS A 56 0.81 5.48 6.43
N TYR A 57 1.20 5.44 5.15
CA TYR A 57 0.75 4.40 4.22
C TYR A 57 1.36 3.04 4.52
N GLN A 58 2.61 2.97 4.98
CA GLN A 58 3.25 1.70 5.33
C GLN A 58 2.56 1.02 6.53
N GLU A 59 2.17 1.80 7.54
CA GLU A 59 1.63 1.28 8.80
C GLU A 59 0.09 1.40 8.88
N GLY A 60 -0.57 1.97 7.85
CA GLY A 60 -2.00 2.25 7.86
C GLY A 60 -2.43 3.27 8.94
N LEU A 61 -1.55 4.23 9.26
CA LEU A 61 -1.83 5.24 10.29
C LEU A 61 -2.70 6.36 9.71
N GLY A 62 -3.99 6.35 10.06
CA GLY A 62 -4.93 7.38 9.60
C GLY A 62 -5.30 7.29 8.12
N THR A 63 -4.83 6.24 7.44
CA THR A 63 -5.10 5.89 6.04
C THR A 63 -5.21 4.38 5.91
N VAL A 64 -5.60 3.88 4.74
CA VAL A 64 -5.51 2.45 4.41
C VAL A 64 -4.05 2.12 4.13
N GLN A 65 -3.55 1.02 4.69
CA GLN A 65 -2.20 0.56 4.40
C GLN A 65 -2.04 0.27 2.89
N ASP A 66 -0.99 0.81 2.30
CA ASP A 66 -0.68 0.67 0.88
C ASP A 66 0.85 0.72 0.70
N ASP A 67 1.47 -0.44 0.53
CA ASP A 67 2.92 -0.57 0.47
C ASP A 67 3.51 0.06 -0.83
N ASP A 68 2.75 0.08 -1.93
CA ASP A 68 3.19 0.68 -3.19
C ASP A 68 3.27 2.21 -3.04
N VAL A 69 2.20 2.82 -2.52
CA VAL A 69 2.17 4.27 -2.25
C VAL A 69 3.16 4.65 -1.16
N ALA A 70 3.31 3.81 -0.13
CA ALA A 70 4.31 4.03 0.92
C ALA A 70 5.72 4.09 0.34
N PHE A 71 6.07 3.13 -0.53
CA PHE A 71 7.39 3.06 -1.15
C PHE A 71 7.68 4.29 -2.01
N GLU A 72 6.73 4.77 -2.82
CA GLU A 72 6.91 5.98 -3.62
C GLU A 72 7.32 7.19 -2.76
N TYR A 73 6.59 7.44 -1.67
CA TYR A 73 6.87 8.54 -0.76
C TYR A 73 8.16 8.36 0.04
N LEU A 74 8.43 7.14 0.53
CA LEU A 74 9.65 6.83 1.27
C LEU A 74 10.88 6.94 0.37
N HIS A 75 10.78 6.51 -0.88
CA HIS A 75 11.87 6.61 -1.86
C HIS A 75 12.17 8.08 -2.17
N GLU A 76 11.15 8.91 -2.44
CA GLU A 76 11.33 10.37 -2.62
C GLU A 76 12.00 11.00 -1.39
N ALA A 77 11.56 10.64 -0.18
CA ALA A 77 12.18 11.13 1.05
C ALA A 77 13.65 10.67 1.22
N GLY A 78 13.96 9.45 0.76
CA GLY A 78 15.30 8.87 0.80
C GLY A 78 16.29 9.50 -0.18
N GLU A 79 15.83 10.05 -1.31
CA GLU A 79 16.69 10.75 -2.28
C GLU A 79 17.28 12.06 -1.71
N ASP A 80 16.61 12.66 -0.73
CA ASP A 80 16.98 13.94 -0.11
C ASP A 80 17.06 13.83 1.43
N ILE A 81 17.68 12.74 1.89
CA ILE A 81 17.72 12.36 3.31
C ILE A 81 18.41 13.38 4.22
N ASP A 82 19.28 14.23 3.66
CA ASP A 82 19.97 15.30 4.38
C ASP A 82 19.02 16.42 4.85
N ASN A 83 17.83 16.53 4.24
CA ASN A 83 16.79 17.48 4.62
C ASN A 83 15.83 16.95 5.71
N LEU A 84 16.04 15.72 6.18
CA LEU A 84 15.28 15.09 7.24
C LEU A 84 15.95 15.30 8.61
N TRP A 85 15.12 15.31 9.66
CA TRP A 85 15.62 15.26 11.03
C TRP A 85 16.06 13.84 11.36
N GLU A 86 17.10 13.69 12.18
CA GLU A 86 17.67 12.37 12.52
C GLU A 86 16.60 11.35 12.97
N SER A 87 15.62 11.76 13.78
CA SER A 87 14.56 10.88 14.28
C SER A 87 13.65 10.32 13.18
N ILE A 88 13.35 11.10 12.15
CA ILE A 88 12.54 10.63 11.02
C ILE A 88 13.42 9.91 10.00
N THR A 89 14.68 10.32 9.83
CA THR A 89 15.68 9.61 9.01
C THR A 89 15.81 8.15 9.43
N VAL A 90 15.90 7.87 10.73
CA VAL A 90 16.00 6.50 11.24
C VAL A 90 14.78 5.65 10.83
N LYS A 91 13.58 6.23 10.89
CA LYS A 91 12.34 5.55 10.49
C LYS A 91 12.28 5.30 8.98
N VAL A 92 12.60 6.31 8.17
CA VAL A 92 12.63 6.20 6.70
C VAL A 92 13.64 5.16 6.23
N LEU A 93 14.85 5.16 6.78
CA LEU A 93 15.87 4.15 6.44
C LEU A 93 15.43 2.73 6.85
N THR A 94 14.81 2.58 8.02
CA THR A 94 14.29 1.28 8.47
C THR A 94 13.18 0.81 7.52
N ALA A 95 12.25 1.70 7.17
CA ALA A 95 11.15 1.44 6.25
C ALA A 95 11.62 1.04 4.84
N LEU A 96 12.54 1.81 4.25
CA LEU A 96 13.14 1.49 2.95
C LEU A 96 13.91 0.17 3.00
N GLY A 97 14.62 -0.09 4.10
CA GLY A 97 15.33 -1.34 4.31
C GLY A 97 14.40 -2.56 4.30
N VAL A 98 13.26 -2.45 4.99
CA VAL A 98 12.20 -3.47 4.98
C VAL A 98 11.58 -3.59 3.58
N ALA A 99 11.24 -2.47 2.94
CA ALA A 99 10.64 -2.45 1.61
C ALA A 99 11.47 -3.21 0.58
N TYR A 100 12.77 -2.90 0.47
CA TYR A 100 13.67 -3.60 -0.44
C TYR A 100 13.93 -5.05 0.00
N ALA A 101 14.17 -5.31 1.29
CA ALA A 101 14.52 -6.66 1.74
C ALA A 101 13.39 -7.69 1.58
N PHE A 102 12.13 -7.26 1.70
CA PHE A 102 10.97 -8.14 1.66
C PHE A 102 10.06 -7.92 0.44
N GLY A 103 10.34 -6.93 -0.39
CA GLY A 103 9.56 -6.60 -1.59
C GLY A 103 8.21 -5.95 -1.28
N SER A 104 8.14 -5.09 -0.26
CA SER A 104 6.95 -4.29 0.04
C SER A 104 6.96 -3.01 -0.80
N GLY A 105 6.10 -2.94 -1.82
CA GLY A 105 6.03 -1.79 -2.73
C GLY A 105 7.12 -1.73 -3.81
N THR A 106 8.02 -2.72 -3.85
CA THR A 106 9.15 -2.79 -4.80
C THR A 106 9.53 -4.24 -5.08
N GLU A 107 10.30 -4.48 -6.15
CA GLU A 107 11.00 -5.76 -6.31
C GLU A 107 11.97 -6.00 -5.14
N THR A 108 12.09 -7.26 -4.74
CA THR A 108 12.98 -7.67 -3.65
C THR A 108 14.45 -7.44 -4.03
N ASP A 109 15.14 -6.64 -3.22
CA ASP A 109 16.58 -6.43 -3.23
C ASP A 109 17.13 -6.52 -1.80
N ILE A 110 17.53 -7.72 -1.40
CA ILE A 110 17.99 -8.00 -0.03
C ILE A 110 19.30 -7.26 0.26
N GLU A 111 20.19 -7.13 -0.72
CA GLU A 111 21.50 -6.49 -0.51
C GLU A 111 21.31 -4.99 -0.23
N LEU A 112 20.49 -4.33 -1.05
CA LEU A 112 20.14 -2.93 -0.84
C LEU A 112 19.33 -2.72 0.44
N GLY A 113 18.33 -3.57 0.70
CA GLY A 113 17.53 -3.51 1.92
C GLY A 113 18.40 -3.66 3.19
N TYR A 114 19.35 -4.60 3.17
CA TYR A 114 20.30 -4.79 4.27
C TYR A 114 21.18 -3.55 4.49
N GLN A 115 21.63 -2.88 3.43
CA GLN A 115 22.42 -1.66 3.54
C GLN A 115 21.64 -0.53 4.22
N TYR A 116 20.38 -0.31 3.83
CA TYR A 116 19.51 0.67 4.48
C TYR A 116 19.28 0.35 5.97
N LEU A 117 19.07 -0.93 6.31
CA LEU A 117 18.94 -1.36 7.71
C LEU A 117 20.24 -1.16 8.50
N GLU A 118 21.41 -1.40 7.91
CA GLU A 118 22.68 -1.12 8.58
C GLU A 118 22.86 0.36 8.87
N ASP A 119 22.47 1.22 7.94
CA ASP A 119 22.56 2.67 8.12
C ASP A 119 21.57 3.16 9.20
N ALA A 120 20.35 2.62 9.23
CA ALA A 120 19.40 2.87 10.32
C ALA A 120 19.93 2.37 11.68
N ALA A 121 20.57 1.19 11.72
CA ALA A 121 21.14 0.63 12.95
C ALA A 121 22.32 1.45 13.48
N LYS A 122 23.14 2.05 12.59
CA LYS A 122 24.22 2.98 12.97
C LYS A 122 23.68 4.26 13.61
N LEU A 123 22.50 4.71 13.19
CA LEU A 123 21.77 5.82 13.82
C LEU A 123 21.01 5.42 15.09
N GLY A 124 21.11 4.15 15.51
CA GLY A 124 20.54 3.68 16.78
C GLY A 124 19.16 3.03 16.67
N SER A 125 18.70 2.68 15.46
CA SER A 125 17.48 1.86 15.31
C SER A 125 17.72 0.47 15.91
N GLU A 126 16.98 0.11 16.97
CA GLU A 126 16.96 -1.27 17.47
C GLU A 126 16.11 -2.16 16.55
N GLU A 127 15.02 -1.62 16.00
CA GLU A 127 14.17 -2.30 15.02
C GLU A 127 14.95 -2.75 13.79
N ALA A 128 15.83 -1.89 13.24
CA ALA A 128 16.66 -2.29 12.10
C ALA A 128 17.63 -3.44 12.45
N LYS A 129 18.14 -3.49 13.69
CA LYS A 129 18.98 -4.61 14.14
C LYS A 129 18.19 -5.91 14.27
N GLU A 130 16.92 -5.82 14.67
CA GLU A 130 16.02 -6.98 14.71
C GLU A 130 15.79 -7.54 13.31
N TYR A 131 15.52 -6.68 12.32
CA TYR A 131 15.40 -7.09 10.91
C TYR A 131 16.71 -7.70 10.38
N ILE A 132 17.86 -7.08 10.65
CA ILE A 132 19.18 -7.64 10.31
C ILE A 132 19.37 -9.03 10.94
N SER A 133 19.01 -9.18 12.22
CA SER A 133 19.10 -10.47 12.91
C SER A 133 18.19 -11.51 12.28
N TYR A 134 16.99 -11.10 11.84
CA TYR A 134 16.04 -11.97 11.17
C TYR A 134 16.55 -12.40 9.78
N ILE A 135 17.04 -11.48 8.96
CA ILE A 135 17.61 -11.79 7.63
C ILE A 135 18.78 -12.77 7.75
N ASN A 136 19.60 -12.63 8.79
CA ASN A 136 20.72 -13.54 9.07
C ASN A 136 20.32 -14.86 9.75
N SER A 137 19.03 -15.03 10.08
CA SER A 137 18.55 -16.22 10.79
C SER A 137 18.29 -17.38 9.82
N PRO A 138 18.42 -18.64 10.29
CA PRO A 138 18.02 -19.80 9.49
C PRO A 138 16.52 -19.84 9.21
N ASP A 139 15.71 -19.10 9.96
CA ASP A 139 14.26 -18.99 9.76
C ASP A 139 13.95 -18.24 8.45
N TYR A 140 14.67 -17.14 8.17
CA TYR A 140 14.54 -16.41 6.90
C TYR A 140 14.89 -17.30 5.70
N GLU A 141 16.01 -18.02 5.75
CA GLU A 141 16.35 -18.97 4.68
C GLU A 141 15.29 -20.07 4.50
N ALA A 142 14.65 -20.51 5.60
CA ALA A 142 13.60 -21.51 5.53
C ALA A 142 12.33 -20.96 4.86
N ASP A 143 12.00 -19.69 5.11
CA ASP A 143 10.85 -19.03 4.49
C ASP A 143 11.09 -18.71 3.01
N GLU A 144 12.29 -18.27 2.62
CA GLU A 144 12.65 -18.11 1.21
C GLU A 144 12.60 -19.45 0.45
N ARG A 145 13.12 -20.54 1.05
CA ARG A 145 13.00 -21.88 0.47
C ARG A 145 11.54 -22.29 0.24
N LYS A 146 10.61 -21.95 1.14
CA LYS A 146 9.18 -22.24 0.95
C LYS A 146 8.56 -21.47 -0.22
N LYS A 147 9.01 -20.24 -0.50
CA LYS A 147 8.55 -19.47 -1.66
C LYS A 147 8.97 -20.13 -2.98
N GLU A 148 10.15 -20.75 -2.99
CA GLU A 148 10.66 -21.51 -4.14
C GLU A 148 10.04 -22.91 -4.28
N GLU A 149 9.43 -23.45 -3.23
CA GLU A 149 8.75 -24.74 -3.31
C GLU A 149 7.61 -24.65 -4.33
N PRO A 150 7.55 -25.58 -5.30
CA PRO A 150 6.48 -25.57 -6.28
C PRO A 150 5.14 -25.66 -5.55
N ALA A 151 4.25 -24.71 -5.85
CA ALA A 151 2.92 -24.66 -5.26
C ALA A 151 2.30 -26.07 -5.28
N THR A 152 1.80 -26.52 -4.13
CA THR A 152 1.22 -27.86 -4.05
C THR A 152 0.15 -28.00 -5.13
N PRO A 153 0.24 -29.01 -6.01
CA PRO A 153 -0.65 -29.09 -7.15
C PRO A 153 -2.11 -29.07 -6.67
N VAL A 154 -2.91 -28.18 -7.27
CA VAL A 154 -4.35 -28.09 -7.01
C VAL A 154 -4.95 -29.48 -7.20
N ALA A 155 -5.79 -29.92 -6.25
CA ALA A 155 -6.36 -31.26 -6.32
C ALA A 155 -7.16 -31.43 -7.63
N PRO A 156 -7.13 -32.61 -8.29
CA PRO A 156 -7.76 -32.80 -9.60
C PRO A 156 -9.25 -32.39 -9.66
N TYR A 157 -9.97 -32.55 -8.54
CA TYR A 157 -11.35 -32.10 -8.40
C TYR A 157 -11.49 -30.58 -8.60
N TRP A 158 -10.66 -29.79 -7.92
CA TRP A 158 -10.71 -28.33 -8.02
C TRP A 158 -10.19 -27.82 -9.36
N GLN A 159 -9.25 -28.53 -10.00
CA GLN A 159 -8.84 -28.25 -11.38
C GLN A 159 -10.01 -28.41 -12.38
N ASP A 160 -10.79 -29.50 -12.23
CA ASP A 160 -11.97 -29.74 -13.07
C ASP A 160 -13.08 -28.71 -12.82
N VAL A 161 -13.36 -28.37 -11.56
CA VAL A 161 -14.33 -27.32 -11.19
C VAL A 161 -13.89 -25.96 -11.75
N ALA A 162 -12.62 -25.61 -11.60
CA ALA A 162 -12.05 -24.38 -12.15
C ALA A 162 -12.19 -24.30 -13.67
N ALA A 163 -11.85 -25.37 -14.40
CA ALA A 163 -11.98 -25.42 -15.84
C ALA A 163 -13.43 -25.19 -16.29
N LYS A 164 -14.39 -25.84 -15.62
CA LYS A 164 -15.83 -25.66 -15.91
C LYS A 164 -16.32 -24.24 -15.65
N ILE A 165 -15.89 -23.62 -14.56
CA ILE A 165 -16.25 -22.23 -14.23
C ILE A 165 -15.63 -21.29 -15.26
N SER A 166 -14.35 -21.48 -15.60
CA SER A 166 -13.64 -20.68 -16.61
C SER A 166 -14.34 -20.75 -17.98
N ASP A 167 -14.69 -21.95 -18.44
CA ASP A 167 -15.39 -22.14 -19.70
C ASP A 167 -16.77 -21.46 -19.73
N ALA A 168 -17.53 -21.60 -18.63
CA ALA A 168 -18.85 -20.97 -18.50
C ALA A 168 -18.75 -19.43 -18.49
N VAL A 169 -17.85 -18.89 -17.67
CA VAL A 169 -17.60 -17.44 -17.56
C VAL A 169 -17.14 -16.87 -18.91
N ALA A 170 -16.21 -17.53 -19.60
CA ALA A 170 -15.71 -17.08 -20.89
C ALA A 170 -16.80 -17.14 -21.99
N ALA A 171 -17.73 -18.09 -21.92
CA ALA A 171 -18.88 -18.14 -22.81
C ALA A 171 -19.83 -16.97 -22.56
N ASP A 172 -20.21 -16.76 -21.30
CA ASP A 172 -21.13 -15.69 -20.89
C ASP A 172 -20.54 -14.30 -21.19
N LEU A 173 -19.25 -14.07 -20.90
CA LEU A 173 -18.58 -12.81 -21.23
C LEU A 173 -18.56 -12.54 -22.74
N ARG A 174 -18.31 -13.54 -23.59
CA ARG A 174 -18.36 -13.36 -25.05
C ARG A 174 -19.77 -13.01 -25.52
N GLU A 175 -20.80 -13.63 -24.95
CA GLU A 175 -22.19 -13.31 -25.27
C GLU A 175 -22.55 -11.88 -24.85
N ILE A 176 -22.15 -11.49 -23.63
CA ILE A 176 -22.38 -10.14 -23.08
C ILE A 176 -21.66 -9.10 -23.93
N ILE A 177 -20.37 -9.28 -24.23
CA ILE A 177 -19.59 -8.38 -25.09
C ILE A 177 -20.25 -8.26 -26.48
N GLY A 178 -20.68 -9.38 -27.06
CA GLY A 178 -21.38 -9.39 -28.35
C GLY A 178 -22.74 -8.69 -28.35
N ARG A 179 -23.37 -8.50 -27.18
CA ARG A 179 -24.63 -7.75 -27.02
C ARG A 179 -24.42 -6.28 -26.71
N ILE A 180 -23.33 -5.95 -26.01
CA ILE A 180 -23.08 -4.60 -25.50
C ILE A 180 -22.45 -3.70 -26.57
N ASP A 181 -21.79 -4.24 -27.60
CA ASP A 181 -21.16 -3.48 -28.70
C ASP A 181 -20.26 -2.33 -28.19
N ASP A 182 -19.67 -2.50 -27.00
CA ASP A 182 -18.93 -1.46 -26.30
C ASP A 182 -17.74 -2.05 -25.54
N GLU A 183 -16.58 -1.40 -25.64
CA GLU A 183 -15.26 -1.87 -25.21
C GLU A 183 -15.03 -1.83 -23.69
N ARG A 184 -16.09 -1.85 -22.87
CA ARG A 184 -16.06 -1.42 -21.45
C ARG A 184 -15.85 -2.52 -20.41
N ILE A 185 -15.82 -3.79 -20.83
CA ILE A 185 -15.50 -4.94 -19.96
C ILE A 185 -14.10 -5.44 -20.33
N TYR A 186 -13.13 -5.22 -19.45
CA TYR A 186 -11.71 -5.40 -19.81
C TYR A 186 -11.11 -6.71 -19.32
N THR A 187 -11.58 -7.32 -18.22
CA THR A 187 -10.97 -8.53 -17.67
C THR A 187 -11.88 -9.32 -16.74
N ALA A 188 -11.83 -10.65 -16.85
CA ALA A 188 -12.25 -11.57 -15.81
C ALA A 188 -11.07 -12.47 -15.45
N ALA A 189 -10.81 -12.65 -14.17
CA ALA A 189 -9.73 -13.49 -13.67
C ALA A 189 -10.32 -14.58 -12.78
N LEU A 190 -9.95 -15.83 -13.04
CA LEU A 190 -10.29 -16.96 -12.17
C LEU A 190 -9.03 -17.35 -11.39
N VAL A 191 -9.11 -17.26 -10.07
CA VAL A 191 -8.03 -17.64 -9.15
C VAL A 191 -8.45 -18.90 -8.41
N THR A 192 -7.58 -19.91 -8.40
CA THR A 192 -7.87 -21.21 -7.78
C THR A 192 -6.75 -21.62 -6.85
N ASP A 193 -7.09 -22.06 -5.64
CA ASP A 193 -6.14 -22.66 -4.71
C ASP A 193 -6.54 -24.11 -4.35
N ARG A 194 -5.92 -24.69 -3.32
CA ARG A 194 -6.21 -26.07 -2.86
C ARG A 194 -7.65 -26.26 -2.34
N TYR A 195 -8.30 -25.20 -1.89
CA TYR A 195 -9.56 -25.24 -1.14
C TYR A 195 -10.68 -24.35 -1.73
N CYS A 196 -10.37 -23.43 -2.64
CA CYS A 196 -11.32 -22.49 -3.19
C CYS A 196 -11.07 -22.14 -4.68
N CYS A 197 -12.11 -21.58 -5.29
CA CYS A 197 -12.14 -21.06 -6.65
C CYS A 197 -12.86 -19.70 -6.61
N SER A 198 -12.16 -18.63 -6.94
CA SER A 198 -12.62 -17.24 -6.84
C SER A 198 -12.64 -16.59 -8.22
N LEU A 199 -13.78 -16.02 -8.60
CA LEU A 199 -13.95 -15.29 -9.85
C LEU A 199 -13.94 -13.79 -9.57
N PHE A 200 -13.04 -13.08 -10.24
CA PHE A 200 -12.98 -11.62 -10.26
C PHE A 200 -13.50 -11.10 -11.60
N LEU A 201 -14.40 -10.14 -11.55
CA LEU A 201 -14.92 -9.44 -12.73
C LEU A 201 -14.56 -7.96 -12.62
N ALA A 202 -13.74 -7.46 -13.53
CA ALA A 202 -13.38 -6.05 -13.59
C ALA A 202 -14.16 -5.36 -14.72
N VAL A 203 -15.05 -4.44 -14.34
CA VAL A 203 -15.85 -3.62 -15.25
C VAL A 203 -15.38 -2.18 -15.12
N ASN A 204 -15.05 -1.53 -16.23
CA ASN A 204 -14.66 -0.13 -16.21
C ASN A 204 -15.90 0.76 -16.10
N THR A 205 -16.00 1.51 -15.01
CA THR A 205 -17.10 2.45 -14.74
C THR A 205 -16.69 3.91 -14.94
N LEU A 206 -15.65 4.22 -15.72
CA LEU A 206 -15.12 5.59 -15.88
C LEU A 206 -16.17 6.63 -16.31
N GLU A 207 -17.20 6.26 -17.07
CA GLU A 207 -18.32 7.19 -17.38
C GLU A 207 -19.31 7.38 -16.21
N TYR A 208 -19.38 6.47 -15.24
CA TYR A 208 -20.24 6.59 -14.06
C TYR A 208 -19.68 7.59 -13.03
N LEU A 209 -18.38 7.87 -13.08
CA LEU A 209 -17.72 8.81 -12.16
C LEU A 209 -17.53 10.21 -12.79
N GLN A 210 -17.71 10.36 -14.10
CA GLN A 210 -17.57 11.63 -14.82
C GLN A 210 -18.90 12.35 -15.08
N SER A 211 -20.05 11.77 -14.71
CA SER A 211 -21.33 12.50 -14.70
C SER A 211 -21.39 13.43 -13.49
N GLU A 212 -20.61 14.51 -13.50
CA GLU A 212 -20.53 15.56 -12.46
C GLU A 212 -21.80 16.45 -12.35
N ASP A 213 -22.98 16.01 -12.77
CA ASP A 213 -24.20 16.84 -12.71
C ASP A 213 -25.42 16.20 -12.02
N GLU A 214 -25.31 14.98 -11.48
CA GLU A 214 -26.36 14.40 -10.63
C GLU A 214 -25.74 13.89 -9.32
N GLU A 215 -26.11 14.52 -8.19
CA GLU A 215 -25.80 13.96 -6.87
C GLU A 215 -26.31 12.52 -6.83
N PRO A 216 -25.47 11.52 -6.46
CA PRO A 216 -25.91 10.14 -6.43
C PRO A 216 -27.05 10.00 -5.41
N ASP A 217 -28.21 9.50 -5.87
CA ASP A 217 -29.33 9.14 -5.02
C ASP A 217 -28.83 8.33 -3.82
N ASP A 218 -29.30 8.66 -2.62
CA ASP A 218 -28.82 8.13 -1.33
C ASP A 218 -28.87 6.59 -1.23
N GLU A 219 -29.57 5.92 -2.15
CA GLU A 219 -29.62 4.46 -2.30
C GLU A 219 -28.37 3.84 -2.96
N SER A 220 -27.50 4.66 -3.58
CA SER A 220 -26.30 4.19 -4.33
C SER A 220 -25.02 4.22 -3.51
N LYS A 221 -25.08 4.67 -2.26
CA LYS A 221 -23.93 4.63 -1.35
C LYS A 221 -23.67 3.19 -0.94
N TRP A 222 -22.57 2.65 -1.45
CA TRP A 222 -22.01 1.41 -0.95
C TRP A 222 -21.62 1.60 0.52
N HIS A 223 -22.35 0.94 1.41
CA HIS A 223 -21.99 0.82 2.81
C HIS A 223 -21.17 -0.47 2.95
N PRO A 224 -19.86 -0.40 3.30
CA PRO A 224 -19.15 -1.60 3.70
C PRO A 224 -19.81 -2.13 4.96
N ASP A 225 -20.53 -3.23 4.83
CA ASP A 225 -21.08 -3.95 5.97
C ASP A 225 -19.93 -4.37 6.89
N GLU A 226 -20.06 -4.03 8.17
CA GLU A 226 -19.20 -4.50 9.25
C GLU A 226 -19.02 -6.01 9.12
N TRP A 227 -17.78 -6.47 8.89
CA TRP A 227 -17.44 -7.87 9.09
C TRP A 227 -17.54 -8.19 10.57
N GLY A 228 -18.77 -8.48 11.00
CA GLY A 228 -19.06 -9.13 12.26
C GLY A 228 -18.42 -10.52 12.22
N TYR A 229 -17.35 -10.69 12.97
CA TYR A 229 -17.01 -12.01 13.50
C TYR A 229 -18.23 -12.51 14.27
N SER A 230 -18.92 -13.53 13.75
CA SER A 230 -19.82 -14.35 14.55
C SER A 230 -19.01 -15.49 15.17
N ASP A 231 -18.84 -15.39 16.49
CA ASP A 231 -18.44 -16.39 17.52
C ASP A 231 -17.56 -17.60 17.12
#